data_AF-A0A257LL72-F1
#
_entry.id   AF-A0A257LL72-F1
#
_cell.length_a   1.000
_cell.length_b   1.000
_cell.length_c   1.000
_cell.angle_alpha   90.00
_cell.angle_beta   90.00
_cell.angle_gamma   90.00
#
_symmetry.space_group_name_H-M   'P 1'
#
loop_
_entity.id
_entity.type
_entity.pdbx_description
1 polymer ?
#
loop_
_entity_poly.entity_id
_entity_poly.type
_entity_poly.pdbx_seq_one_letter_code
_entity_poly.pdbx_strand_id
1 'polypeptide(L)'
;MPAAEPQSQQLPWWADGVLPALVPGACLSRRLLDGFAQAMGEAGLPVQVPRMRYDRQYAFERMAAAHCASDVRLRVLALHLFELYQGRH
;
A
#
# COMPACT_ATOMS: atom_id res chain seq x y z
N MET A 1 41.48 -24.14 -10.85
CA MET A 1 40.46 -24.01 -9.79
C MET A 1 40.11 -22.52 -9.66
N PRO A 2 39.12 -21.98 -10.41
CA PRO A 2 38.69 -20.61 -10.19
C PRO A 2 37.71 -20.53 -9.01
N ALA A 3 37.89 -19.50 -8.20
CA ALA A 3 37.15 -19.21 -6.98
C ALA A 3 35.66 -19.01 -7.25
N ALA A 4 34.82 -19.64 -6.42
CA ALA A 4 33.38 -19.44 -6.43
C ALA A 4 33.07 -18.00 -5.99
N GLU A 5 32.52 -17.22 -6.91
CA GLU A 5 31.89 -15.93 -6.61
C GLU A 5 30.80 -16.13 -5.54
N PRO A 6 30.78 -15.36 -4.44
CA PRO A 6 29.68 -15.44 -3.50
C PRO A 6 28.44 -14.88 -4.21
N GLN A 7 27.49 -15.77 -4.47
CA GLN A 7 26.19 -15.45 -5.02
C GLN A 7 25.62 -14.25 -4.28
N SER A 8 25.49 -13.14 -4.99
CA SER A 8 24.69 -11.99 -4.58
C SER A 8 23.26 -12.49 -4.44
N GLN A 9 22.91 -12.95 -3.23
CA GLN A 9 21.53 -13.17 -2.85
C GLN A 9 20.86 -11.79 -2.88
N GLN A 10 20.27 -11.48 -4.04
CA GLN A 10 19.24 -10.47 -4.19
C GLN A 10 18.10 -10.87 -3.24
N LEU A 11 18.25 -10.47 -1.99
CA LEU A 11 17.14 -10.46 -1.06
C LEU A 11 16.11 -9.49 -1.67
N PRO A 12 14.83 -9.88 -1.73
CA PRO A 12 13.80 -8.98 -2.19
C PRO A 12 13.82 -7.75 -1.28
N TRP A 13 13.66 -6.57 -1.89
CA TRP A 13 13.79 -5.24 -1.30
C TRP A 13 13.05 -5.00 0.03
N TRP A 14 12.20 -5.92 0.48
CA TRP A 14 11.47 -5.85 1.74
C TRP A 14 12.23 -6.41 2.97
N ALA A 15 13.41 -7.02 2.79
CA ALA A 15 14.16 -7.65 3.89
C ALA A 15 14.94 -6.65 4.78
N ASP A 16 15.12 -5.40 4.37
CA ASP A 16 15.95 -4.40 5.06
C ASP A 16 15.23 -3.65 6.20
N GLY A 17 14.36 -4.34 6.95
CA GLY A 17 14.13 -4.14 8.39
C GLY A 17 13.76 -2.77 8.97
N VAL A 18 13.64 -1.71 8.19
CA VAL A 18 13.30 -0.36 8.67
C VAL A 18 12.02 0.05 7.96
N LEU A 19 10.88 -0.34 8.54
CA LEU A 19 9.56 0.21 8.16
C LEU A 19 9.40 1.56 8.87
N PRO A 20 9.65 2.72 8.22
CA PRO A 20 9.48 3.99 8.88
C PRO A 20 8.00 4.34 8.84
N ALA A 21 7.46 4.55 10.03
CA ALA A 21 6.15 5.09 10.36
C ALA A 21 4.96 4.13 10.14
N LEU A 22 4.55 3.52 11.26
CA LEU A 22 3.13 3.33 11.56
C LEU A 22 2.38 4.58 11.11
N VAL A 23 1.44 4.43 10.18
CA VAL A 23 0.50 5.51 9.87
C VAL A 23 -0.16 5.90 11.19
N PRO A 24 -0.19 7.20 11.58
CA PRO A 24 -0.85 7.60 12.82
C PRO A 24 -2.26 7.02 12.84
N GLY A 25 -2.48 6.07 13.76
CA GLY A 25 -3.61 5.14 13.73
C GLY A 25 -4.99 5.77 13.89
N ALA A 26 -5.07 7.09 14.08
CA ALA A 26 -6.29 7.83 14.26
C ALA A 26 -6.99 8.21 12.94
N CYS A 27 -6.27 8.33 11.82
CA CYS A 27 -6.82 8.88 10.57
C CYS A 27 -7.42 7.82 9.64
N LEU A 28 -7.02 6.54 9.76
CA LEU A 28 -7.49 5.44 8.92
C LEU A 28 -8.67 4.69 9.55
N SER A 29 -9.84 5.32 9.47
CA SER A 29 -11.11 4.73 9.88
C SER A 29 -11.30 3.36 9.24
N ARG A 30 -11.67 2.34 10.03
CA ARG A 30 -11.93 0.97 9.52
C ARG A 30 -12.94 0.98 8.37
N ARG A 31 -14.02 1.77 8.49
CA ARG A 31 -15.05 1.94 7.45
C ARG A 31 -14.48 2.44 6.11
N LEU A 32 -13.49 3.32 6.16
CA LEU A 32 -12.88 3.89 4.96
C LEU A 32 -12.00 2.85 4.25
N LEU A 33 -11.26 2.04 5.02
CA LEU A 33 -10.50 0.92 4.47
C LEU A 33 -11.39 -0.19 3.92
N ASP A 34 -12.48 -0.54 4.60
CA ASP A 34 -13.47 -1.51 4.10
C ASP A 34 -14.15 -1.00 2.81
N GLY A 35 -14.53 0.28 2.75
CA GLY A 35 -15.12 0.89 1.55
C GLY A 35 -14.16 0.90 0.36
N PHE A 36 -12.88 1.23 0.60
CA PHE A 36 -11.84 1.14 -0.43
C PHE A 36 -11.63 -0.31 -0.87
N ALA A 37 -11.63 -1.27 0.06
CA ALA A 37 -11.45 -2.67 -0.27
C ALA A 37 -12.60 -3.26 -1.09
N GLN A 38 -13.83 -2.86 -0.78
CA GLN A 38 -15.00 -3.22 -1.57
C GLN A 38 -14.92 -2.64 -2.99
N ALA A 39 -14.65 -1.33 -3.13
CA ALA A 39 -14.56 -0.68 -4.44
C ALA A 39 -13.43 -1.28 -5.30
N MET A 40 -12.28 -1.59 -4.69
CA MET A 40 -11.18 -2.27 -5.38
C MET A 40 -11.53 -3.72 -5.75
N GLY A 41 -12.33 -4.41 -4.93
CA GLY A 41 -12.89 -5.72 -5.25
C GLY A 41 -13.82 -5.69 -6.47
N GLU A 42 -14.69 -4.68 -6.55
CA GLU A 42 -15.56 -4.44 -7.72
C GLU A 42 -14.76 -4.14 -8.99
N ALA A 43 -13.61 -3.46 -8.86
CA ALA A 43 -12.66 -3.23 -9.96
C ALA A 43 -11.75 -4.44 -10.29
N GLY A 44 -11.91 -5.58 -9.62
CA GLY A 44 -11.12 -6.79 -9.85
C GLY A 44 -9.72 -6.78 -9.25
N LEU A 45 -9.39 -5.81 -8.39
CA LEU A 45 -8.09 -5.62 -7.75
C LEU A 45 -8.19 -5.74 -6.22
N PRO A 46 -8.50 -6.91 -5.66
CA PRO A 46 -8.74 -7.04 -4.22
C PRO A 46 -7.53 -6.58 -3.39
N VAL A 47 -7.81 -5.95 -2.25
CA VAL A 47 -6.79 -5.40 -1.34
C VAL A 47 -6.82 -6.08 0.01
N GLN A 48 -5.65 -6.19 0.63
CA GLN A 48 -5.49 -6.74 1.97
C GLN A 48 -5.50 -5.59 2.98
N VAL A 49 -6.64 -5.37 3.64
CA VAL A 49 -6.82 -4.33 4.67
C VAL A 49 -5.78 -4.39 5.80
N PRO A 50 -5.37 -5.58 6.30
CA PRO A 50 -4.29 -5.65 7.29
C PRO A 50 -2.97 -5.09 6.75
N ARG A 51 -2.60 -5.43 5.50
CA ARG A 51 -1.38 -4.92 4.88
C ARG A 51 -1.42 -3.42 4.67
N MET A 52 -2.55 -2.85 4.25
CA MET A 52 -2.71 -1.39 4.17
C MET A 52 -2.25 -0.70 5.46
N ARG A 53 -2.62 -1.23 6.64
CA ARG A 53 -2.33 -0.59 7.93
C ARG A 53 -0.86 -0.65 8.35
N TYR A 54 -0.18 -1.75 8.03
CA TYR A 54 1.18 -2.02 8.51
C TYR A 54 2.26 -1.86 7.44
N ASP A 55 1.87 -1.89 6.17
CA ASP A 55 2.74 -1.83 5.01
C ASP A 55 2.36 -0.60 4.16
N ARG A 56 3.10 0.47 4.40
CA ARG A 56 2.89 1.76 3.74
C ARG A 56 3.14 1.67 2.22
N GLN A 57 4.12 0.88 1.81
CA GLN A 57 4.43 0.70 0.39
C GLN A 57 3.30 -0.02 -0.32
N TYR A 58 2.82 -1.13 0.25
CA TYR A 58 1.65 -1.83 -0.27
C TYR A 58 0.44 -0.90 -0.37
N ALA A 59 0.22 -0.05 0.64
CA ALA A 59 -0.87 0.90 0.62
C ALA A 59 -0.75 1.89 -0.54
N PHE A 60 0.43 2.47 -0.76
CA PHE A 60 0.66 3.41 -1.87
C PHE A 60 0.55 2.75 -3.24
N GLU A 61 1.05 1.54 -3.42
CA GLU A 61 0.89 0.77 -4.66
C GLU A 61 -0.60 0.56 -4.99
N ARG A 62 -1.41 0.23 -3.98
CA ARG A 62 -2.86 0.06 -4.16
C ARG A 62 -3.60 1.37 -4.40
N MET A 63 -3.20 2.46 -3.76
CA MET A 63 -3.74 3.79 -4.06
C MET A 63 -3.40 4.23 -5.49
N ALA A 64 -2.17 3.99 -5.96
CA ALA A 64 -1.78 4.28 -7.33
C ALA A 64 -2.60 3.46 -8.34
N ALA A 65 -2.77 2.16 -8.07
CA ALA A 65 -3.62 1.29 -8.91
C ALA A 65 -5.08 1.77 -8.95
N ALA A 66 -5.65 2.16 -7.80
CA ALA A 66 -6.99 2.73 -7.72
C ALA A 66 -7.11 4.08 -8.44
N HIS A 67 -6.06 4.91 -8.43
CA HIS A 67 -6.02 6.17 -9.17
C HIS A 67 -6.01 5.98 -10.68
N CYS A 68 -5.36 4.92 -11.17
CA CYS A 68 -5.32 4.54 -12.58
C CYS A 68 -6.58 3.79 -13.04
N ALA A 69 -7.45 3.35 -12.14
CA ALA A 69 -8.71 2.71 -12.51
C ALA A 69 -9.64 3.73 -13.20
N SER A 70 -10.46 3.26 -14.15
CA SER A 70 -11.46 4.10 -14.83
C SER A 70 -12.63 4.56 -13.94
N ASP A 71 -12.61 4.24 -12.65
CA ASP A 71 -13.64 4.60 -11.70
C ASP A 71 -13.29 5.88 -10.93
N VAL A 72 -14.12 6.91 -11.09
CA VAL A 72 -13.91 8.22 -10.45
C VAL A 72 -13.99 8.15 -8.92
N ARG A 73 -14.80 7.24 -8.36
CA ARG A 73 -14.95 7.06 -6.91
C ARG A 73 -13.69 6.43 -6.33
N LEU A 74 -13.09 5.45 -7.01
CA LEU A 74 -11.81 4.87 -6.62
C LEU A 74 -10.69 5.90 -6.62
N ARG A 75 -10.65 6.75 -7.66
CA ARG A 75 -9.65 7.80 -7.77
C ARG A 75 -9.76 8.83 -6.62
N VAL A 76 -10.97 9.22 -6.25
CA VAL A 76 -11.22 10.13 -5.12
C VAL A 76 -10.86 9.46 -3.78
N LEU A 77 -11.25 8.21 -3.57
CA LEU A 77 -10.90 7.45 -2.36
C LEU A 77 -9.39 7.24 -2.21
N ALA A 78 -8.69 6.97 -3.31
CA ALA A 78 -7.25 6.81 -3.32
C ALA A 78 -6.50 8.09 -2.93
N LEU A 79 -6.96 9.25 -3.41
CA LEU A 79 -6.40 10.55 -3.05
C LEU A 79 -6.62 10.88 -1.57
N HIS A 80 -7.84 10.70 -1.07
CA HIS A 80 -8.14 10.90 0.35
C HIS A 80 -7.30 9.98 1.25
N LEU A 81 -7.16 8.70 0.87
CA LEU A 81 -6.28 7.78 1.58
C LEU A 81 -4.83 8.27 1.55
N PHE A 82 -4.34 8.71 0.40
CA PHE A 82 -2.98 9.19 0.25
C PHE A 82 -2.68 10.40 1.15
N GLU A 83 -3.59 11.37 1.24
CA GLU A 83 -3.49 12.54 2.13
C GLU A 83 -3.41 12.12 3.60
N LEU A 84 -4.29 11.20 4.03
CA LEU A 84 -4.31 10.65 5.39
C LEU A 84 -3.01 9.90 5.70
N TYR A 85 -2.45 9.17 4.73
CA TYR A 85 -1.15 8.49 4.87
C TYR A 85 0.03 9.44 4.91
N GLN A 86 -0.06 10.63 4.31
CA GLN A 86 0.98 11.66 4.36
C GLN A 86 0.95 12.48 5.64
N GLY A 87 -0.11 12.39 6.45
CA GLY A 87 -0.25 13.20 7.65
C GLY A 87 -0.38 14.70 7.38
N ARG A 88 -0.71 15.08 6.13
CA ARG A 88 -1.09 16.45 5.80
C ARG A 88 -2.56 16.62 6.19
N HIS A 89 -2.79 17.13 7.39
CA HIS A 89 -4.08 17.65 7.84
C HIS A 89 -4.10 19.17 7.64
#